data_AF-A0A1C3H4H9-F1
#
_entry.id   AF-A0A1C3H4H9-F1
#
_cell.length_a   1.000
_cell.length_b   1.000
_cell.length_c   1.000
_cell.angle_alpha   90.00
_cell.angle_beta   90.00
_cell.angle_gamma   90.00
#
_symmetry.space_group_name_H-M   'P 1'
#
loop_
_entity.id
_entity.type
_entity.pdbx_description
1 polymer ?
#
loop_
_entity_poly.entity_id
_entity_poly.type
_entity_poly.pdbx_seq_one_letter_code
_entity_poly.pdbx_strand_id
1 'polypeptide(L)'
;MNENLNKLKRAINYLFRPGNTLYLGILAILLSISGFVEHAQEQTIVRILTEKGLDPNCNPVEDIQCFTAIMEAGEQIPTHYDLMLLGFIIQFLFSCKMCDGIMRLSEGLEDEPVPFMPVSVITFLTPFKYSIGIFLIVLCSLPLMLFGFAVWMIALFLILLIFNPAMLMNLLGNDSIASMINPSGWIKVIQNMGPANYLAMLLVPFAVTLALGFTVGGVSALAHSVPVKIILKSTLQAFAIGLTFIYIGYFMRDDVPQGLSEAEQRALYEADTYRMDDDTKKQFAQDLLAADTLRNEGSFDQMEALLLPYATAQHNIAQYFPAYRRLYEHYSVHRRYDALQTLEQRLIEAAAQGNERCYLLVRKAVENMALDDPARLPADWIQPLARMAIEHSDYDIVLALTRNFAQRHPGHKHILENYYCAARALDKKGQRDKSLHLLQQLIERYPDHPKIAQVRRSYELLQKQAGQP
;
A
#
# COMPACT_ATOMS: atom_id res chain seq x y z
N MET A 1 -14.87 22.63 14.20
CA MET A 1 -14.78 21.89 15.48
C MET A 1 -15.85 20.79 15.59
N ASN A 2 -17.15 21.09 15.39
CA ASN A 2 -18.21 20.07 15.41
C ASN A 2 -18.01 18.92 14.41
N GLU A 3 -17.48 19.21 13.22
CA GLU A 3 -17.25 18.20 12.19
C GLU A 3 -16.16 17.18 12.56
N ASN A 4 -15.00 17.64 13.05
CA ASN A 4 -13.92 16.75 13.52
C ASN A 4 -14.34 15.91 14.72
N LEU A 5 -15.18 16.45 15.62
CA LEU A 5 -15.78 15.69 16.71
C LEU A 5 -16.74 14.61 16.20
N ASN A 6 -17.51 14.90 15.14
CA ASN A 6 -18.34 13.90 14.48
C ASN A 6 -17.50 12.80 13.80
N LYS A 7 -16.42 13.18 13.08
CA LYS A 7 -15.45 12.25 12.49
C LYS A 7 -14.84 11.35 13.58
N LEU A 8 -14.48 11.91 14.73
CA LEU A 8 -13.94 11.17 15.87
C LEU A 8 -14.95 10.16 16.43
N LYS A 9 -16.19 10.59 16.68
CA LYS A 9 -17.25 9.73 17.19
C LYS A 9 -17.50 8.54 16.25
N ARG A 10 -17.55 8.81 14.94
CA ARG A 10 -17.72 7.79 13.91
C ARG A 10 -16.53 6.84 13.85
N ALA A 11 -15.30 7.35 13.92
CA ALA A 11 -14.09 6.54 13.98
C ALA A 11 -14.07 5.59 15.18
N ILE A 12 -14.43 6.08 16.38
CA ILE A 12 -14.55 5.22 17.57
C ILE A 12 -15.60 4.13 17.35
N ASN A 13 -16.79 4.49 16.85
CA ASN A 13 -17.85 3.51 16.59
C ASN A 13 -17.42 2.46 15.54
N TYR A 14 -16.75 2.89 14.47
CA TYR A 14 -16.25 2.01 13.42
C TYR A 14 -15.17 1.06 13.95
N LEU A 15 -14.30 1.55 14.83
CA LEU A 15 -13.26 0.76 15.48
C LEU A 15 -13.84 -0.37 16.35
N PHE A 16 -15.04 -0.18 16.92
CA PHE A 16 -15.75 -1.20 17.70
C PHE A 16 -16.75 -2.05 16.88
N ARG A 17 -16.69 -2.00 15.55
CA ARG A 17 -17.40 -2.99 14.70
C ARG A 17 -16.77 -4.38 14.87
N PRO A 18 -17.56 -5.48 14.81
CA PRO A 18 -17.10 -6.82 15.18
C PRO A 18 -15.77 -7.26 14.55
N GLY A 19 -15.60 -7.03 13.24
CA GLY A 19 -14.35 -7.33 12.55
C GLY A 19 -13.16 -6.57 13.11
N ASN A 20 -13.27 -5.26 13.36
CA ASN A 20 -12.18 -4.44 13.91
C ASN A 20 -11.89 -4.76 15.38
N THR A 21 -12.94 -4.96 16.19
CA THR A 21 -12.82 -5.33 17.61
C THR A 21 -12.04 -6.61 17.81
N LEU A 22 -12.19 -7.59 16.92
CA LEU A 22 -11.42 -8.84 16.96
C LEU A 22 -9.92 -8.57 16.88
N TYR A 23 -9.47 -7.81 15.87
CA TYR A 23 -8.05 -7.51 15.68
C TYR A 23 -7.49 -6.61 16.80
N LEU A 24 -8.28 -5.68 17.32
CA LEU A 24 -7.90 -4.88 18.49
C LEU A 24 -7.73 -5.74 19.74
N GLY A 25 -8.65 -6.68 19.98
CA GLY A 25 -8.58 -7.60 21.11
C GLY A 25 -7.34 -8.50 21.03
N ILE A 26 -7.07 -9.06 19.84
CA ILE A 26 -5.88 -9.89 19.61
C ILE A 26 -4.59 -9.07 19.84
N LEU A 27 -4.53 -7.82 19.33
CA LEU A 27 -3.39 -6.94 19.57
C LEU A 27 -3.23 -6.61 21.07
N ALA A 28 -4.32 -6.29 21.77
CA ALA A 28 -4.29 -5.98 23.20
C ALA A 28 -3.82 -7.19 24.03
N ILE A 29 -4.23 -8.41 23.67
CA ILE A 29 -3.77 -9.65 24.31
C ILE A 29 -2.27 -9.83 24.11
N LEU A 30 -1.78 -9.69 22.87
CA LEU A 30 -0.34 -9.76 22.57
C LEU A 30 0.43 -8.73 23.39
N LEU A 31 0.02 -7.46 23.37
CA LEU A 31 0.64 -6.38 24.13
C LEU A 31 0.59 -6.66 25.65
N SER A 32 -0.44 -7.33 26.15
CA SER A 32 -0.49 -7.73 27.56
C SER A 32 0.55 -8.80 27.87
N ILE A 33 0.65 -9.83 27.03
CA ILE A 33 1.65 -10.90 27.18
C ILE A 33 3.07 -10.31 27.14
N SER A 34 3.36 -9.44 26.17
CA SER A 34 4.65 -8.74 26.09
C SER A 34 4.90 -7.90 27.34
N GLY A 35 3.91 -7.17 27.84
CA GLY A 35 4.04 -6.39 29.07
C GLY A 35 4.30 -7.24 30.31
N PHE A 36 3.76 -8.46 30.40
CA PHE A 36 4.09 -9.41 31.47
C PHE A 36 5.53 -9.90 31.39
N VAL A 37 6.01 -10.19 30.17
CA VAL A 37 7.41 -10.59 29.94
C VAL A 37 8.35 -9.45 30.31
N GLU A 38 8.09 -8.23 29.83
CA GLU A 38 8.87 -7.03 30.17
C GLU A 38 8.93 -6.81 31.68
N HIS A 39 7.78 -6.91 32.37
CA HIS A 39 7.76 -6.76 33.83
C HIS A 39 8.57 -7.85 34.55
N ALA A 40 8.48 -9.12 34.12
CA ALA A 40 9.27 -10.20 34.70
C ALA A 40 10.78 -9.99 34.49
N GLN A 41 11.17 -9.46 33.32
CA GLN A 41 12.55 -9.08 33.02
C GLN A 41 13.04 -7.95 33.93
N GLU A 42 12.26 -6.88 34.08
CA GLU A 42 12.57 -5.79 35.01
C GLU A 42 12.76 -6.29 36.45
N GLN A 43 11.88 -7.15 36.95
CA GLN A 43 12.02 -7.73 38.29
C GLN A 43 13.29 -8.56 38.46
N THR A 44 13.67 -9.30 37.41
CA THR A 44 14.91 -10.10 37.41
C THR A 44 16.14 -9.20 37.46
N ILE A 45 16.17 -8.12 36.68
CA ILE A 45 17.27 -7.13 36.67
C ILE A 45 17.38 -6.46 38.05
N VAL A 46 16.27 -5.96 38.59
CA VAL A 46 16.24 -5.31 39.92
C VAL A 46 16.75 -6.24 41.01
N ARG A 47 16.34 -7.51 40.96
CA ARG A 47 16.81 -8.53 41.91
C ARG A 47 18.33 -8.72 41.83
N ILE A 48 18.89 -8.91 40.62
CA ILE A 48 20.32 -9.13 40.42
C ILE A 48 21.15 -7.91 40.87
N LEU A 49 20.69 -6.70 40.56
CA LEU A 49 21.34 -5.46 41.02
C LEU A 49 21.33 -5.38 42.54
N THR A 50 20.19 -5.68 43.17
CA THR A 50 20.05 -5.66 44.63
C THR A 50 20.93 -6.73 45.30
N GLU A 51 20.99 -7.95 44.75
CA GLU A 51 21.86 -9.03 45.25
C GLU A 51 23.34 -8.65 45.19
N LYS A 52 23.73 -7.81 44.23
CA LYS A 52 25.09 -7.26 44.10
C LYS A 52 25.33 -5.98 44.90
N GLY A 53 24.35 -5.51 45.67
CA GLY A 53 24.45 -4.29 46.47
C GLY A 53 24.50 -3.00 45.63
N LEU A 54 24.07 -3.07 44.37
CA LEU A 54 24.00 -1.93 43.46
C LEU A 54 22.62 -1.26 43.54
N ASP A 55 22.57 0.04 43.30
CA ASP A 55 21.30 0.77 43.16
C ASP A 55 20.56 0.23 41.93
N PRO A 56 19.28 -0.19 42.04
CA PRO A 56 18.46 -0.56 40.89
C PRO A 56 18.36 0.50 39.79
N ASN A 57 18.62 1.78 40.13
CA ASN A 57 18.63 2.90 39.20
C ASN A 57 20.06 3.33 38.81
N CYS A 58 21.06 2.49 39.05
CA CYS A 58 22.44 2.79 38.66
C CYS A 58 22.53 3.07 37.15
N ASN A 59 23.37 4.04 36.77
CA ASN A 59 23.55 4.42 35.37
C ASN A 59 24.63 3.55 34.72
N PRO A 60 24.29 2.64 33.77
CA PRO A 60 25.28 1.75 33.16
C PRO A 60 26.29 2.46 32.26
N VAL A 61 26.05 3.74 31.93
CA VAL A 61 27.02 4.56 31.16
C VAL A 61 28.11 5.13 32.06
N GLU A 62 27.79 5.37 33.34
CA GLU A 62 28.69 6.02 34.30
C GLU A 62 29.33 5.02 35.28
N ASP A 63 28.67 3.88 35.51
CA ASP A 63 29.13 2.84 36.43
C ASP A 63 29.36 1.51 35.71
N ILE A 64 30.62 1.09 35.66
CA ILE A 64 31.06 -0.17 35.04
C ILE A 64 30.51 -1.39 35.79
N GLN A 65 30.36 -1.32 37.12
CA GLN A 65 29.80 -2.42 37.91
C GLN A 65 28.31 -2.58 37.61
N CYS A 66 27.60 -1.47 37.48
CA CYS A 66 26.22 -1.44 37.00
C CYS A 66 26.09 -2.05 35.60
N PHE A 67 26.92 -1.60 34.64
CA PHE A 67 26.94 -2.15 33.28
C PHE A 67 27.14 -3.66 33.28
N THR A 68 28.14 -4.14 34.03
CA THR A 68 28.48 -5.57 34.09
C THR A 68 27.34 -6.39 34.69
N ALA A 69 26.69 -5.88 35.75
CA ALA A 69 25.56 -6.55 36.38
C ALA A 69 24.32 -6.62 35.46
N ILE A 70 24.05 -5.56 34.68
CA ILE A 70 22.97 -5.56 33.70
C ILE A 70 23.25 -6.53 32.54
N MET A 71 24.50 -6.59 32.07
CA MET A 71 24.90 -7.55 31.03
C MET A 71 24.71 -9.01 31.50
N GLU A 72 25.12 -9.32 32.73
CA GLU A 72 24.93 -10.65 33.33
C GLU A 72 23.44 -10.99 33.54
N ALA A 73 22.63 -10.01 33.94
CA ALA A 73 21.18 -10.17 33.98
C ALA A 73 20.60 -10.47 32.59
N GLY A 74 21.12 -9.82 31.54
CA GLY A 74 20.73 -10.05 30.16
C GLY A 74 21.02 -11.48 29.68
N GLU A 75 22.12 -12.10 30.11
CA GLU A 75 22.43 -13.50 29.79
C GLU A 75 21.47 -14.50 30.45
N GLN A 76 20.91 -14.15 31.60
CA GLN A 76 19.96 -15.01 32.34
C GLN A 76 18.51 -14.85 31.86
N ILE A 77 18.21 -13.78 31.12
CA ILE A 77 16.86 -13.51 30.61
C ILE A 77 16.62 -14.32 29.32
N PRO A 78 15.62 -15.23 29.30
CA PRO A 78 15.32 -15.98 28.10
C PRO A 78 14.82 -15.06 26.99
N THR A 79 15.36 -15.24 25.78
CA THR A 79 14.86 -14.55 24.59
C THR A 79 13.69 -15.31 24.00
N HIS A 80 12.49 -14.71 24.00
CA HIS A 80 11.27 -15.32 23.49
C HIS A 80 11.10 -15.06 21.98
N TYR A 81 11.88 -15.75 21.14
CA TYR A 81 11.83 -15.62 19.68
C TYR A 81 10.46 -15.99 19.07
N ASP A 82 9.78 -16.95 19.70
CA ASP A 82 8.43 -17.38 19.38
C ASP A 82 7.40 -16.26 19.60
N LEU A 83 7.49 -15.58 20.75
CA LEU A 83 6.64 -14.43 21.05
C LEU A 83 6.92 -13.26 20.10
N MET A 84 8.19 -13.04 19.74
CA MET A 84 8.57 -12.01 18.77
C MET A 84 7.99 -12.30 17.37
N LEU A 85 8.09 -13.55 16.90
CA LEU A 85 7.51 -13.98 15.62
C LEU A 85 5.98 -13.84 15.63
N LEU A 86 5.33 -14.31 16.69
CA LEU A 86 3.88 -14.14 16.87
C LEU A 86 3.49 -12.66 16.87
N GLY A 87 4.31 -11.82 17.51
CA GLY A 87 4.15 -10.38 17.55
C GLY A 87 4.14 -9.76 16.16
N PHE A 88 5.12 -10.11 15.32
CA PHE A 88 5.17 -9.63 13.93
C PHE A 88 3.95 -10.06 13.11
N ILE A 89 3.48 -11.30 13.27
CA ILE A 89 2.30 -11.80 12.54
C ILE A 89 1.05 -11.03 12.95
N ILE A 90 0.79 -10.91 14.25
CA ILE A 90 -0.39 -10.20 14.77
C ILE A 90 -0.35 -8.73 14.39
N GLN A 91 0.81 -8.08 14.51
CA GLN A 91 0.95 -6.66 14.15
C GLN A 91 0.75 -6.45 12.65
N PHE A 92 1.27 -7.34 11.81
CA PHE A 92 1.03 -7.31 10.36
C PHE A 92 -0.45 -7.48 10.02
N LEU A 93 -1.14 -8.47 10.62
CA LEU A 93 -2.57 -8.69 10.40
C LEU A 93 -3.43 -7.53 10.91
N PHE A 94 -3.04 -6.94 12.05
CA PHE A 94 -3.66 -5.73 12.56
C PHE A 94 -3.47 -4.54 11.59
N SER A 95 -2.26 -4.34 11.07
CA SER A 95 -1.98 -3.31 10.07
C SER A 95 -2.76 -3.53 8.77
N CYS A 96 -2.92 -4.78 8.32
CA CYS A 96 -3.84 -5.13 7.23
C CYS A 96 -5.23 -4.63 7.54
N LYS A 97 -5.75 -4.94 8.73
CA LYS A 97 -7.10 -4.56 9.09
C LYS A 97 -7.31 -3.06 9.17
N MET A 98 -6.35 -2.34 9.73
CA MET A 98 -6.42 -0.90 9.86
C MET A 98 -6.32 -0.19 8.51
N CYS A 99 -5.42 -0.63 7.62
CA CYS A 99 -5.29 -0.09 6.27
C CYS A 99 -6.55 -0.39 5.42
N ASP A 100 -7.09 -1.60 5.54
CA ASP A 100 -8.36 -1.97 4.91
C ASP A 100 -9.50 -1.11 5.43
N GLY A 101 -9.55 -0.88 6.75
CA GLY A 101 -10.52 -0.01 7.39
C GLY A 101 -10.47 1.43 6.89
N ILE A 102 -9.27 1.99 6.70
CA ILE A 102 -9.07 3.33 6.10
C ILE A 102 -9.69 3.37 4.70
N MET A 103 -9.38 2.40 3.84
CA MET A 103 -9.91 2.38 2.47
C MET A 103 -11.41 2.12 2.42
N ARG A 104 -11.95 1.23 3.25
CA ARG A 104 -13.40 1.05 3.36
C ARG A 104 -14.11 2.35 3.73
N LEU A 105 -13.52 3.14 4.62
CA LEU A 105 -14.08 4.44 5.01
C LEU A 105 -13.96 5.48 3.89
N SER A 106 -12.85 5.49 3.14
CA SER A 106 -12.70 6.39 2.00
C SER A 106 -13.67 6.06 0.87
N GLU A 107 -13.93 4.77 0.64
CA GLU A 107 -14.92 4.27 -0.34
C GLU A 107 -16.39 4.36 0.15
N GLY A 108 -16.62 4.93 1.33
CA GLY A 108 -17.98 5.12 1.86
C GLY A 108 -18.66 3.86 2.44
N LEU A 109 -17.94 2.75 2.61
CA LEU A 109 -18.45 1.46 3.09
C LEU A 109 -18.57 1.37 4.64
N GLU A 110 -18.85 2.50 5.30
CA GLU A 110 -18.91 2.59 6.77
C GLU A 110 -20.09 1.84 7.38
N ASP A 111 -21.22 1.83 6.65
CA ASP A 111 -22.47 1.21 7.09
C ASP A 111 -22.52 -0.29 6.80
N GLU A 112 -21.63 -0.78 5.94
CA GLU A 112 -21.49 -2.19 5.67
C GLU A 112 -20.85 -2.95 6.84
N PRO A 113 -21.22 -4.23 7.04
CA PRO A 113 -20.54 -5.08 8.00
C PRO A 113 -19.04 -5.19 7.70
N VAL A 114 -18.21 -4.86 8.69
CA VAL A 114 -16.75 -5.01 8.58
C VAL A 114 -16.40 -6.51 8.53
N PRO A 115 -15.76 -7.01 7.43
CA PRO A 115 -15.44 -8.43 7.30
C PRO A 115 -14.47 -8.91 8.39
N PHE A 116 -14.51 -10.20 8.73
CA PHE A 116 -13.52 -10.82 9.63
C PHE A 116 -12.19 -11.10 8.95
N MET A 117 -12.13 -11.08 7.62
CA MET A 117 -10.86 -11.21 6.90
C MET A 117 -9.94 -10.00 7.15
N PRO A 118 -8.61 -10.18 7.10
CA PRO A 118 -7.65 -9.09 7.35
C PRO A 118 -7.77 -7.95 6.34
N VAL A 119 -8.12 -8.28 5.08
CA VAL A 119 -8.32 -7.33 3.98
C VAL A 119 -9.59 -7.67 3.21
N SER A 120 -10.22 -6.67 2.61
CA SER A 120 -11.43 -6.79 1.79
C SER A 120 -11.41 -5.87 0.57
N VAL A 121 -10.84 -4.67 0.69
CA VAL A 121 -10.70 -3.67 -0.37
C VAL A 121 -9.26 -3.59 -0.86
N ILE A 122 -8.31 -3.58 0.07
CA ILE A 122 -6.88 -3.44 -0.28
C ILE A 122 -6.23 -4.78 -0.62
N THR A 123 -5.11 -4.71 -1.34
CA THR A 123 -4.23 -5.86 -1.54
C THR A 123 -3.57 -6.27 -0.22
N PHE A 124 -3.51 -7.57 0.06
CA PHE A 124 -2.91 -8.11 1.28
C PHE A 124 -1.47 -7.65 1.55
N LEU A 125 -0.70 -7.35 0.50
CA LEU A 125 0.69 -6.90 0.60
C LEU A 125 0.86 -5.39 0.80
N THR A 126 -0.21 -4.58 0.75
CA THR A 126 -0.10 -3.12 0.91
C THR A 126 0.50 -2.71 2.27
N PRO A 127 0.16 -3.31 3.42
CA PRO A 127 0.85 -3.02 4.68
C PRO A 127 2.34 -3.42 4.68
N PHE A 128 2.71 -4.43 3.89
CA PHE A 128 4.12 -4.79 3.73
C PHE A 128 4.88 -3.71 2.95
N LYS A 129 4.25 -3.12 1.92
CA LYS A 129 4.78 -1.93 1.23
C LYS A 129 4.97 -0.75 2.18
N TYR A 130 4.04 -0.54 3.12
CA TYR A 130 4.18 0.47 4.17
C TYR A 130 5.42 0.23 5.03
N SER A 131 5.61 -0.99 5.54
CA SER A 131 6.82 -1.33 6.32
C SER A 131 8.12 -1.12 5.53
N ILE A 132 8.14 -1.49 4.24
CA ILE A 132 9.30 -1.21 3.38
C ILE A 132 9.53 0.30 3.23
N GLY A 133 8.48 1.08 3.02
CA GLY A 133 8.59 2.54 2.90
C GLY A 133 9.13 3.20 4.16
N ILE A 134 8.66 2.79 5.35
CA ILE A 134 9.20 3.27 6.62
C ILE A 134 10.68 2.89 6.74
N PHE A 135 11.05 1.64 6.41
CA PHE A 135 12.44 1.20 6.44
C PHE A 135 13.34 2.05 5.51
N LEU A 136 12.86 2.38 4.30
CA LEU A 136 13.59 3.26 3.39
C LEU A 136 13.75 4.68 3.94
N ILE A 137 12.73 5.22 4.62
CA ILE A 137 12.83 6.55 5.27
C ILE A 137 13.87 6.52 6.39
N VAL A 138 13.89 5.45 7.21
CA VAL A 138 14.91 5.25 8.24
C VAL A 138 16.30 5.26 7.59
N LEU A 139 16.52 4.48 6.53
CA LEU A 139 17.79 4.47 5.79
C LEU A 139 18.17 5.84 5.22
N CYS A 140 17.23 6.54 4.59
CA CYS A 140 17.47 7.88 4.04
C CYS A 140 17.76 8.93 5.12
N SER A 141 17.30 8.71 6.36
CA SER A 141 17.56 9.62 7.48
C SER A 141 18.90 9.38 8.18
N LEU A 142 19.57 8.23 7.95
CA LEU A 142 20.84 7.88 8.60
C LEU A 142 21.95 8.94 8.47
N PRO A 143 22.09 9.69 7.35
CA PRO A 143 23.07 10.78 7.29
C PRO A 143 22.91 11.84 8.39
N LEU A 144 21.71 12.00 8.97
CA LEU A 144 21.49 12.91 10.10
C LEU A 144 22.21 12.46 11.38
N MET A 145 22.61 11.18 11.48
CA MET A 145 23.43 10.69 12.61
C MET A 145 24.79 11.39 12.69
N LEU A 146 25.28 12.00 11.60
CA LEU A 146 26.48 12.83 11.61
C LEU A 146 26.34 14.05 12.55
N PHE A 147 25.11 14.48 12.84
CA PHE A 147 24.82 15.55 13.80
C PHE A 147 24.53 15.04 15.21
N GLY A 148 24.65 13.72 15.44
CA GLY A 148 24.44 13.05 16.72
C GLY A 148 23.21 12.12 16.74
N PHE A 149 23.29 11.05 17.53
CA PHE A 149 22.23 10.04 17.66
C PHE A 149 20.90 10.65 18.12
N ALA A 150 20.94 11.54 19.11
CA ALA A 150 19.74 12.22 19.60
C ALA A 150 19.07 13.09 18.52
N VAL A 151 19.86 13.80 17.70
CA VAL A 151 19.34 14.63 16.60
C VAL A 151 18.66 13.77 15.56
N TRP A 152 19.28 12.66 15.16
CA TRP A 152 18.68 11.69 14.25
C TRP A 152 17.36 11.11 14.78
N MET A 153 17.34 10.67 16.05
CA MET A 153 16.13 10.14 16.69
C MET A 153 14.99 11.16 16.71
N ILE A 154 15.26 12.40 17.11
CA ILE A 154 14.26 13.48 17.15
C ILE A 154 13.77 13.80 15.74
N ALA A 155 14.67 13.92 14.76
CA ALA A 155 14.30 14.22 13.38
C ALA A 155 13.44 13.10 12.77
N LEU A 156 13.85 11.84 12.92
CA LEU A 156 13.08 10.69 12.46
C LEU A 156 11.70 10.63 13.12
N PHE A 157 11.64 10.83 14.44
CA PHE A 157 10.37 10.88 15.16
C PHE A 157 9.46 11.99 14.62
N LEU A 158 9.97 13.20 14.38
CA LEU A 158 9.18 14.30 13.83
C LEU A 158 8.72 14.02 12.40
N ILE A 159 9.57 13.43 11.55
CA ILE A 159 9.21 13.05 10.18
C ILE A 159 8.06 12.04 10.22
N LEU A 160 8.19 10.98 11.02
CA LEU A 160 7.16 9.96 11.14
C LEU A 160 5.89 10.54 11.77
N LEU A 161 5.98 11.31 12.84
CA LEU A 161 4.81 11.90 13.50
C LEU A 161 4.03 12.83 12.55
N ILE A 162 4.73 13.73 11.86
CA ILE A 162 4.08 14.76 11.03
C ILE A 162 3.60 14.18 9.71
N PHE A 163 4.40 13.35 9.04
CA PHE A 163 4.13 12.93 7.66
C PHE A 163 3.52 11.53 7.54
N ASN A 164 3.44 10.73 8.61
CA ASN A 164 2.90 9.38 8.51
C ASN A 164 1.49 9.31 7.90
N PRO A 165 0.53 10.18 8.26
CA PRO A 165 -0.76 10.17 7.58
C PRO A 165 -0.64 10.41 6.08
N ALA A 166 0.14 11.41 5.66
CA ALA A 166 0.35 11.69 4.23
C ALA A 166 1.09 10.57 3.49
N MET A 167 2.06 9.91 4.15
CA MET A 167 2.72 8.72 3.62
C MET A 167 1.70 7.60 3.38
N LEU A 168 0.85 7.32 4.38
CA LEU A 168 -0.14 6.26 4.32
C LEU A 168 -1.22 6.56 3.28
N MET A 169 -1.72 7.80 3.20
CA MET A 169 -2.67 8.23 2.18
C MET A 169 -2.11 8.07 0.77
N ASN A 170 -0.85 8.48 0.53
CA ASN A 170 -0.20 8.30 -0.77
C ASN A 170 0.05 6.84 -1.11
N LEU A 171 0.35 6.00 -0.12
CA LEU A 171 0.48 4.57 -0.33
C LEU A 171 -0.88 3.95 -0.68
N LEU A 172 -1.93 4.24 0.08
CA LEU A 172 -3.24 3.63 -0.11
C LEU A 172 -3.91 4.11 -1.40
N GLY A 173 -3.73 5.37 -1.78
CA GLY A 173 -4.28 5.93 -3.02
C GLY A 173 -3.58 5.44 -4.30
N ASN A 174 -2.26 5.21 -4.26
CA ASN A 174 -1.47 4.86 -5.46
C ASN A 174 -0.85 3.46 -5.42
N ASP A 175 -1.07 2.70 -4.35
CA ASP A 175 -0.50 1.37 -4.04
C ASP A 175 1.02 1.25 -4.33
N SER A 176 1.77 2.33 -4.08
CA SER A 176 3.18 2.46 -4.48
C SER A 176 4.07 2.98 -3.36
N ILE A 177 5.17 2.27 -3.11
CA ILE A 177 6.23 2.68 -2.15
C ILE A 177 6.87 3.99 -2.60
N ALA A 178 7.08 4.18 -3.90
CA ALA A 178 7.67 5.41 -4.44
C ALA A 178 6.77 6.63 -4.17
N SER A 179 5.44 6.46 -4.25
CA SER A 179 4.50 7.50 -3.89
C SER A 179 4.50 7.78 -2.38
N MET A 180 4.61 6.73 -1.56
CA MET A 180 4.65 6.84 -0.09
C MET A 180 5.83 7.68 0.39
N ILE A 181 7.03 7.49 -0.18
CA ILE A 181 8.26 8.13 0.31
C ILE A 181 8.57 9.48 -0.35
N ASN A 182 7.72 9.97 -1.25
CA ASN A 182 7.95 11.20 -2.00
C ASN A 182 7.57 12.45 -1.17
N PRO A 183 8.53 13.29 -0.75
CA PRO A 183 8.23 14.46 0.09
C PRO A 183 7.31 15.48 -0.59
N SER A 184 7.39 15.62 -1.92
CA SER A 184 6.49 16.49 -2.66
C SER A 184 5.04 16.01 -2.61
N GLY A 185 4.82 14.70 -2.50
CA GLY A 185 3.51 14.11 -2.27
C GLY A 185 2.96 14.45 -0.90
N TRP A 186 3.79 14.48 0.13
CA TRP A 186 3.36 14.81 1.49
C TRP A 186 2.89 16.26 1.60
N ILE A 187 3.66 17.19 1.05
CA ILE A 187 3.33 18.61 1.03
C ILE A 187 1.99 18.83 0.30
N LYS A 188 1.77 18.16 -0.83
CA LYS A 188 0.50 18.23 -1.57
C LYS A 188 -0.68 17.73 -0.75
N VAL A 189 -0.56 16.62 -0.03
CA VAL A 189 -1.64 16.12 0.85
C VAL A 189 -1.99 17.17 1.91
N ILE A 190 -0.99 17.77 2.54
CA ILE A 190 -1.20 18.81 3.58
C ILE A 190 -1.88 20.05 2.97
N GLN A 191 -1.44 20.48 1.79
CA GLN A 191 -2.02 21.63 1.09
C GLN A 191 -3.47 21.37 0.69
N ASN A 192 -3.76 20.19 0.13
CA ASN A 192 -5.10 19.81 -0.33
C ASN A 192 -6.10 19.67 0.83
N MET A 193 -5.69 19.05 1.95
CA MET A 193 -6.55 18.94 3.13
C MET A 193 -6.76 20.27 3.85
N GLY A 194 -5.83 21.21 3.67
CA GLY A 194 -5.72 22.41 4.48
C GLY A 194 -5.05 22.13 5.84
N PRO A 195 -4.27 23.09 6.37
CA PRO A 195 -3.47 22.90 7.58
C PRO A 195 -4.32 22.58 8.82
N ALA A 196 -5.54 23.13 8.90
CA ALA A 196 -6.44 22.91 10.05
C ALA A 196 -6.92 21.45 10.14
N ASN A 197 -7.32 20.85 9.02
CA ASN A 197 -7.78 19.46 8.98
C ASN A 197 -6.62 18.49 9.17
N TYR A 198 -5.47 18.79 8.56
CA TYR A 198 -4.27 17.98 8.76
C TYR A 198 -3.81 18.00 10.23
N LEU A 199 -3.82 19.18 10.86
CA LEU A 199 -3.50 19.30 12.28
C LEU A 199 -4.53 18.58 13.16
N ALA A 200 -5.81 18.63 12.82
CA ALA A 200 -6.85 17.89 13.52
C ALA A 200 -6.63 16.37 13.42
N MET A 201 -6.28 15.86 12.24
CA MET A 201 -5.95 14.46 12.00
C MET A 201 -4.80 13.97 12.91
N LEU A 202 -3.79 14.81 13.13
CA LEU A 202 -2.66 14.51 14.03
C LEU A 202 -3.02 14.63 15.52
N LEU A 203 -3.62 15.74 15.92
CA LEU A 203 -3.74 16.11 17.33
C LEU A 203 -4.96 15.50 18.02
N VAL A 204 -6.05 15.21 17.30
CA VAL A 204 -7.28 14.69 17.92
C VAL A 204 -7.08 13.28 18.50
N PRO A 205 -6.53 12.29 17.77
CA PRO A 205 -6.24 10.97 18.35
C PRO A 205 -5.26 11.06 19.52
N PHE A 206 -4.27 11.96 19.42
CA PHE A 206 -3.31 12.21 20.49
C PHE A 206 -3.99 12.77 21.74
N ALA A 207 -4.85 13.78 21.61
CA ALA A 207 -5.58 14.38 22.72
C ALA A 207 -6.51 13.38 23.41
N VAL A 208 -7.21 12.52 22.63
CA VAL A 208 -8.05 11.44 23.17
C VAL A 208 -7.20 10.43 23.93
N THR A 209 -6.08 10.01 23.36
CA THR A 209 -5.15 9.06 24.01
C THR A 209 -4.57 9.64 25.29
N LEU A 210 -4.22 10.93 25.30
CA LEU A 210 -3.72 11.63 26.48
C LEU A 210 -4.77 11.67 27.59
N ALA A 211 -6.01 12.07 27.27
CA ALA A 211 -7.11 12.12 28.22
C ALA A 211 -7.41 10.74 28.81
N LEU A 212 -7.52 9.72 27.96
CA LEU A 212 -7.72 8.34 28.40
C LEU A 212 -6.52 7.83 29.22
N GLY A 213 -5.29 8.21 28.85
CA GLY A 213 -4.08 7.88 29.57
C GLY A 213 -4.09 8.38 31.02
N PHE A 214 -4.56 9.61 31.27
CA PHE A 214 -4.73 10.11 32.63
C PHE A 214 -5.78 9.30 33.41
N THR A 215 -6.91 8.95 32.79
CA THR A 215 -7.94 8.14 33.46
C THR A 215 -7.45 6.73 33.79
N VAL A 216 -6.79 6.07 32.83
CA VAL A 216 -6.19 4.75 32.97
C VAL A 216 -5.06 4.77 34.00
N GLY A 217 -4.24 5.81 34.01
CA GLY A 217 -3.19 6.02 35.00
C GLY A 217 -3.74 6.17 36.41
N GLY A 218 -4.81 6.96 36.59
CA GLY A 218 -5.51 7.10 37.87
C GLY A 218 -6.10 5.77 38.36
N VAL A 219 -6.80 5.04 37.49
CA VAL A 219 -7.33 3.71 37.82
C VAL A 219 -6.20 2.72 38.13
N SER A 220 -5.09 2.77 37.38
CA SER A 220 -3.92 1.92 37.60
C SER A 220 -3.19 2.24 38.90
N ALA A 221 -3.23 3.49 39.37
CA ALA A 221 -2.69 3.88 40.67
C ALA A 221 -3.52 3.28 41.82
N LEU A 222 -4.84 3.18 41.63
CA LEU A 222 -5.77 2.55 42.59
C LEU A 222 -5.77 1.02 42.50
N ALA A 223 -5.38 0.45 41.36
CA ALA A 223 -5.27 -0.99 41.20
C ALA A 223 -4.10 -1.53 42.02
N HIS A 224 -4.37 -2.48 42.91
CA HIS A 224 -3.32 -3.16 43.67
C HIS A 224 -2.64 -4.31 42.89
N SER A 225 -3.26 -4.79 41.81
CA SER A 225 -2.76 -5.92 41.04
C SER A 225 -1.98 -5.47 39.81
N VAL A 226 -0.71 -5.85 39.72
CA VAL A 226 0.17 -5.61 38.56
C VAL A 226 -0.46 -6.12 37.25
N PRO A 227 -1.07 -7.31 37.20
CA PRO A 227 -1.72 -7.80 35.97
C PRO A 227 -2.78 -6.86 35.41
N VAL A 228 -3.59 -6.25 36.28
CA VAL A 228 -4.63 -5.31 35.85
C VAL A 228 -4.02 -4.05 35.23
N LYS A 229 -2.92 -3.54 35.81
CA LYS A 229 -2.21 -2.37 35.26
C LYS A 229 -1.67 -2.64 33.86
N ILE A 230 -1.05 -3.81 33.66
CA ILE A 230 -0.50 -4.22 32.37
C ILE A 230 -1.63 -4.33 31.34
N ILE A 231 -2.70 -5.06 31.66
CA ILE A 231 -3.84 -5.24 30.73
C ILE A 231 -4.48 -3.90 30.37
N LEU A 232 -4.66 -3.00 31.34
CA LEU A 232 -5.27 -1.69 31.10
C LEU A 232 -4.41 -0.81 30.19
N LYS A 233 -3.09 -0.78 30.42
CA LYS A 233 -2.11 -0.08 29.55
C LYS A 233 -2.13 -0.66 28.14
N SER A 234 -2.07 -1.98 28.00
CA SER A 234 -2.02 -2.67 26.70
C SER A 234 -3.31 -2.50 25.90
N THR A 235 -4.46 -2.50 26.58
CA THR A 235 -5.76 -2.20 25.95
C THR A 235 -5.83 -0.76 25.45
N LEU A 236 -5.39 0.21 26.26
CA LEU A 236 -5.33 1.61 25.86
C LEU A 236 -4.40 1.81 24.66
N GLN A 237 -3.24 1.14 24.65
CA GLN A 237 -2.28 1.23 23.56
C GLN A 237 -2.84 0.66 22.25
N ALA A 238 -3.48 -0.51 22.29
CA ALA A 238 -4.14 -1.08 21.10
C ALA A 238 -5.22 -0.15 20.54
N PHE A 239 -6.05 0.42 21.43
CA PHE A 239 -7.07 1.41 21.04
C PHE A 239 -6.45 2.66 20.41
N ALA A 240 -5.40 3.23 21.01
CA ALA A 240 -4.73 4.44 20.53
C ALA A 240 -4.13 4.24 19.13
N ILE A 241 -3.47 3.10 18.90
CA ILE A 241 -2.94 2.74 17.58
C ILE A 241 -4.09 2.61 16.59
N GLY A 242 -5.13 1.84 16.91
CA GLY A 242 -6.26 1.64 15.99
C GLY A 242 -6.98 2.93 15.63
N LEU A 243 -7.22 3.81 16.61
CA LEU A 243 -7.84 5.11 16.39
C LEU A 243 -6.98 6.00 15.48
N THR A 244 -5.65 5.99 15.67
CA THR A 244 -4.72 6.79 14.83
C THR A 244 -4.82 6.41 13.36
N PHE A 245 -4.99 5.12 13.06
CA PHE A 245 -5.19 4.66 11.68
C PHE A 245 -6.60 4.99 11.18
N ILE A 246 -7.65 4.50 11.86
CA ILE A 246 -9.04 4.60 11.38
C ILE A 246 -9.48 6.05 11.22
N TYR A 247 -8.99 6.96 12.06
CA TYR A 247 -9.32 8.38 11.96
C TYR A 247 -8.87 9.00 10.63
N ILE A 248 -7.75 8.54 10.04
CA ILE A 248 -7.28 8.98 8.71
C ILE A 248 -8.34 8.70 7.64
N GLY A 249 -9.06 7.57 7.72
CA GLY A 249 -10.10 7.21 6.76
C GLY A 249 -11.20 8.26 6.61
N TYR A 250 -11.51 9.03 7.66
CA TYR A 250 -12.51 10.10 7.61
C TYR A 250 -11.99 11.43 7.03
N PHE A 251 -10.69 11.53 6.78
CA PHE A 251 -10.06 12.63 6.03
C PHE A 251 -9.66 12.21 4.62
N MET A 252 -9.54 10.89 4.37
CA MET A 252 -9.46 10.32 3.02
C MET A 252 -10.81 10.22 2.34
N ARG A 253 -11.88 10.10 3.12
CA ARG A 253 -13.23 10.26 2.64
C ARG A 253 -13.38 11.70 2.16
N ASP A 254 -13.50 11.87 0.84
CA ASP A 254 -14.10 13.08 0.30
C ASP A 254 -15.40 13.30 1.08
N ASP A 255 -15.59 14.49 1.65
CA ASP A 255 -16.94 14.89 2.06
C ASP A 255 -17.83 14.53 0.87
N VAL A 256 -18.88 13.72 1.11
CA VAL A 256 -19.85 13.34 0.07
C VAL A 256 -20.08 14.61 -0.74
N PRO A 257 -19.64 14.68 -2.01
CA PRO A 257 -19.57 15.94 -2.72
C PRO A 257 -20.95 16.54 -2.64
N GLN A 258 -21.09 17.61 -1.85
CA GLN A 258 -22.39 18.16 -1.54
C GLN A 258 -22.95 18.66 -2.87
N GLY A 259 -23.94 17.93 -3.40
CA GLY A 259 -24.58 18.25 -4.66
C GLY A 259 -24.38 17.26 -5.82
N LEU A 260 -23.72 16.10 -5.62
CA LEU A 260 -23.80 14.97 -6.56
C LEU A 260 -24.89 13.97 -6.16
N SER A 261 -25.76 13.64 -7.11
CA SER A 261 -26.71 12.53 -7.08
C SER A 261 -26.01 11.16 -7.09
N GLU A 262 -26.72 10.10 -6.71
CA GLU A 262 -26.22 8.72 -6.78
C GLU A 262 -25.75 8.31 -8.19
N ALA A 263 -26.43 8.83 -9.22
CA ALA A 263 -26.06 8.58 -10.61
C ALA A 263 -24.71 9.23 -10.96
N GLU A 264 -24.50 10.47 -10.51
CA GLU A 264 -23.24 11.21 -10.72
C GLU A 264 -22.09 10.52 -9.97
N GLN A 265 -22.32 10.05 -8.73
CA GLN A 265 -21.33 9.27 -7.98
C GLN A 265 -20.97 7.96 -8.68
N ARG A 266 -21.97 7.23 -9.18
CA ARG A 266 -21.74 5.99 -9.94
C ARG A 266 -20.97 6.24 -11.23
N ALA A 267 -21.23 7.36 -11.91
CA ALA A 267 -20.50 7.74 -13.13
C ALA A 267 -19.01 7.98 -12.86
N LEU A 268 -18.67 8.54 -11.70
CA LEU A 268 -17.31 8.83 -11.27
C LEU A 268 -16.58 7.67 -10.59
N TYR A 269 -17.22 6.50 -10.39
CA TYR A 269 -16.63 5.39 -9.64
C TYR A 269 -15.22 4.97 -10.11
N GLU A 270 -14.95 5.07 -11.41
CA GLU A 270 -13.66 4.69 -11.99
C GLU A 270 -12.70 5.89 -12.18
N ALA A 271 -13.10 7.10 -11.79
CA ALA A 271 -12.27 8.31 -11.82
C ALA A 271 -11.42 8.44 -10.55
N ASP A 272 -10.18 8.91 -10.70
CA ASP A 272 -9.42 9.47 -9.59
C ASP A 272 -9.91 10.91 -9.30
N THR A 273 -10.89 11.02 -8.40
CA THR A 273 -11.50 12.30 -8.01
C THR A 273 -10.66 13.09 -7.01
N TYR A 274 -9.56 12.53 -6.48
CA TYR A 274 -8.80 13.10 -5.36
C TYR A 274 -8.24 14.51 -5.63
N ARG A 275 -8.01 14.84 -6.91
CA ARG A 275 -7.44 16.13 -7.32
C ARG A 275 -8.41 16.99 -8.15
N MET A 276 -9.70 16.63 -8.17
CA MET A 276 -10.75 17.43 -8.79
C MET A 276 -11.39 18.30 -7.71
N ASP A 277 -11.64 19.57 -7.98
CA ASP A 277 -12.55 20.38 -7.16
C ASP A 277 -14.01 19.94 -7.37
N ASP A 278 -14.90 20.33 -6.47
CA ASP A 278 -16.29 19.85 -6.48
C ASP A 278 -17.09 20.29 -7.72
N ASP A 279 -16.80 21.47 -8.27
CA ASP A 279 -17.45 21.95 -9.50
C ASP A 279 -16.97 21.11 -10.70
N THR A 280 -15.67 20.81 -10.77
CA THR A 280 -15.11 19.91 -11.78
C THR A 280 -15.66 18.49 -11.66
N LYS A 281 -15.78 17.94 -10.44
CA LYS A 281 -16.40 16.61 -10.21
C LYS A 281 -17.83 16.60 -10.74
N LYS A 282 -18.59 17.65 -10.42
CA LYS A 282 -19.99 17.77 -10.83
C LYS A 282 -20.15 17.89 -12.34
N GLN A 283 -19.41 18.80 -12.96
CA GLN A 283 -19.45 18.95 -14.41
C GLN A 283 -19.04 17.65 -15.10
N PHE A 284 -17.96 17.02 -14.66
CA PHE A 284 -17.49 15.78 -15.28
C PHE A 284 -18.50 14.64 -15.12
N ALA A 285 -19.12 14.48 -13.94
CA ALA A 285 -20.15 13.48 -13.73
C ALA A 285 -21.38 13.69 -14.63
N GLN A 286 -21.82 14.95 -14.77
CA GLN A 286 -22.92 15.32 -15.64
C GLN A 286 -22.60 15.05 -17.11
N ASP A 287 -21.38 15.35 -17.53
CA ASP A 287 -20.92 15.09 -18.89
C ASP A 287 -20.85 13.57 -19.18
N LEU A 288 -20.44 12.75 -18.21
CA LEU A 288 -20.45 11.29 -18.35
C LEU A 288 -21.88 10.74 -18.49
N LEU A 289 -22.82 11.24 -17.69
CA LEU A 289 -24.23 10.82 -17.76
C LEU A 289 -24.90 11.28 -19.06
N ALA A 290 -24.61 12.50 -19.50
CA ALA A 290 -25.09 13.04 -20.77
C ALA A 290 -24.49 12.24 -21.94
N ALA A 291 -23.20 11.89 -21.89
CA ALA A 291 -22.57 11.02 -22.88
C ALA A 291 -23.22 9.63 -22.93
N ASP A 292 -23.52 9.03 -21.78
CA ASP A 292 -24.23 7.74 -21.73
C ASP A 292 -25.63 7.83 -22.35
N THR A 293 -26.33 8.95 -22.14
CA THR A 293 -27.65 9.21 -22.76
C THR A 293 -27.53 9.37 -24.27
N LEU A 294 -26.60 10.21 -24.74
CA LEU A 294 -26.32 10.43 -26.16
C LEU A 294 -25.92 9.13 -26.88
N ARG A 295 -25.15 8.27 -26.22
CA ARG A 295 -24.81 6.94 -26.73
C ARG A 295 -26.05 6.07 -26.93
N ASN A 296 -26.97 6.06 -25.97
CA ASN A 296 -28.21 5.28 -26.06
C ASN A 296 -29.16 5.80 -27.15
N GLU A 297 -29.11 7.10 -27.43
CA GLU A 297 -29.89 7.75 -28.51
C GLU A 297 -29.23 7.61 -29.89
N GLY A 298 -27.98 7.16 -29.96
CA GLY A 298 -27.20 7.06 -31.21
C GLY A 298 -26.56 8.38 -31.67
N SER A 299 -26.58 9.42 -30.83
CA SER A 299 -26.01 10.75 -31.08
C SER A 299 -24.50 10.79 -30.81
N PHE A 300 -23.74 9.95 -31.55
CA PHE A 300 -22.33 9.65 -31.24
C PHE A 300 -21.36 10.83 -31.38
N ASP A 301 -21.55 11.71 -32.37
CA ASP A 301 -20.65 12.85 -32.57
C ASP A 301 -20.77 13.88 -31.43
N GLN A 302 -21.96 13.99 -30.84
CA GLN A 302 -22.19 14.83 -29.66
C GLN A 302 -21.58 14.20 -28.39
N MET A 303 -21.71 12.87 -28.24
CA MET A 303 -21.05 12.14 -27.16
C MET A 303 -19.53 12.34 -27.21
N GLU A 304 -18.95 12.22 -28.39
CA GLU A 304 -17.52 12.41 -28.60
C GLU A 304 -17.07 13.85 -28.33
N ALA A 305 -17.81 14.84 -28.83
CA ALA A 305 -17.53 16.25 -28.56
C ALA A 305 -17.55 16.57 -27.06
N LEU A 306 -18.39 15.88 -26.29
CA LEU A 306 -18.48 16.04 -24.84
C LEU A 306 -17.32 15.39 -24.09
N LEU A 307 -16.83 14.23 -24.55
CA LEU A 307 -15.80 13.46 -23.83
C LEU A 307 -14.35 13.74 -24.29
N LEU A 308 -14.15 14.17 -25.54
CA LEU A 308 -12.82 14.46 -26.09
C LEU A 308 -12.00 15.46 -25.26
N PRO A 309 -12.57 16.55 -24.70
CA PRO A 309 -11.81 17.51 -23.88
C PRO A 309 -11.08 16.85 -22.70
N TYR A 310 -11.71 15.84 -22.08
CA TYR A 310 -11.16 15.06 -20.96
C TYR A 310 -10.12 14.02 -21.40
N ALA A 311 -10.11 13.64 -22.68
CA ALA A 311 -9.21 12.67 -23.27
C ALA A 311 -7.97 13.29 -23.96
N THR A 312 -7.60 14.53 -23.62
CA THR A 312 -6.47 15.27 -24.21
C THR A 312 -5.16 15.06 -23.46
N ALA A 313 -4.02 15.24 -24.14
CA ALA A 313 -2.67 14.94 -23.63
C ALA A 313 -2.33 15.61 -22.28
N GLN A 314 -2.99 16.74 -22.00
CA GLN A 314 -2.79 17.56 -20.80
C GLN A 314 -3.47 16.98 -19.56
N HIS A 315 -4.53 16.18 -19.73
CA HIS A 315 -5.30 15.62 -18.63
C HIS A 315 -4.74 14.27 -18.18
N ASN A 316 -4.74 14.04 -16.86
CA ASN A 316 -4.28 12.77 -16.31
C ASN A 316 -5.30 11.66 -16.64
N ILE A 317 -4.81 10.56 -17.20
CA ILE A 317 -5.63 9.42 -17.59
C ILE A 317 -6.33 8.78 -16.38
N ALA A 318 -5.69 8.69 -15.22
CA ALA A 318 -6.31 8.11 -14.03
C ALA A 318 -7.52 8.92 -13.55
N GLN A 319 -7.44 10.25 -13.64
CA GLN A 319 -8.53 11.16 -13.26
C GLN A 319 -9.73 11.00 -14.19
N TYR A 320 -9.48 11.01 -15.50
CA TYR A 320 -10.55 11.02 -16.50
C TYR A 320 -10.79 9.67 -17.14
N PHE A 321 -10.33 8.58 -16.52
CA PHE A 321 -10.43 7.21 -17.04
C PHE A 321 -11.84 6.84 -17.54
N PRO A 322 -12.95 7.21 -16.85
CA PRO A 322 -14.29 6.92 -17.34
C PRO A 322 -14.61 7.48 -18.74
N ALA A 323 -14.00 8.62 -19.13
CA ALA A 323 -14.14 9.20 -20.45
C ALA A 323 -13.34 8.41 -21.51
N TYR A 324 -12.10 8.04 -21.19
CA TYR A 324 -11.27 7.19 -22.07
C TYR A 324 -11.96 5.86 -22.36
N ARG A 325 -12.53 5.23 -21.33
CA ARG A 325 -13.26 3.96 -21.48
C ARG A 325 -14.44 4.07 -22.43
N ARG A 326 -15.31 5.07 -22.24
CA ARG A 326 -16.48 5.28 -23.12
C ARG A 326 -16.09 5.57 -24.56
N LEU A 327 -15.07 6.41 -24.76
CA LEU A 327 -14.52 6.68 -26.10
C LEU A 327 -13.91 5.42 -26.74
N TYR A 328 -13.19 4.61 -25.95
CA TYR A 328 -12.57 3.38 -26.43
C TYR A 328 -13.61 2.33 -26.84
N GLU A 329 -14.61 2.08 -25.98
CA GLU A 329 -15.75 1.21 -26.29
C GLU A 329 -16.49 1.68 -27.53
N HIS A 330 -16.72 2.99 -27.67
CA HIS A 330 -17.36 3.57 -28.85
C HIS A 330 -16.56 3.37 -30.14
N TYR A 331 -15.28 3.73 -30.14
CA TYR A 331 -14.43 3.63 -31.33
C TYR A 331 -14.16 2.19 -31.75
N SER A 332 -14.04 1.27 -30.79
CA SER A 332 -13.85 -0.16 -31.07
C SER A 332 -15.08 -0.77 -31.76
N VAL A 333 -16.30 -0.39 -31.36
CA VAL A 333 -17.55 -0.88 -31.98
C VAL A 333 -17.76 -0.28 -33.37
N HIS A 334 -17.52 1.02 -33.54
CA HIS A 334 -17.82 1.76 -34.78
C HIS A 334 -16.67 1.79 -35.79
N ARG A 335 -15.57 1.07 -35.52
CA ARG A 335 -14.40 0.92 -36.42
C ARG A 335 -13.79 2.26 -36.87
N ARG A 336 -13.72 3.24 -35.96
CA ARG A 336 -13.01 4.51 -36.21
C ARG A 336 -11.51 4.33 -36.01
N TYR A 337 -10.83 3.71 -36.98
CA TYR A 337 -9.46 3.21 -36.82
C TYR A 337 -8.43 4.29 -36.44
N ASP A 338 -8.48 5.48 -37.03
CA ASP A 338 -7.48 6.53 -36.77
C ASP A 338 -7.56 7.08 -35.34
N ALA A 339 -8.78 7.36 -34.86
CA ALA A 339 -9.03 7.85 -33.52
C ALA A 339 -8.76 6.75 -32.47
N LEU A 340 -9.14 5.51 -32.78
CA LEU A 340 -8.89 4.34 -31.93
C LEU A 340 -7.39 4.13 -31.72
N GLN A 341 -6.58 4.21 -32.79
CA GLN A 341 -5.13 4.01 -32.70
C GLN A 341 -4.46 5.02 -31.76
N THR A 342 -4.86 6.28 -31.83
CA THR A 342 -4.31 7.34 -30.97
C THR A 342 -4.68 7.11 -29.51
N LEU A 343 -5.94 6.73 -29.25
CA LEU A 343 -6.43 6.43 -27.91
C LEU A 343 -5.76 5.17 -27.33
N GLU A 344 -5.60 4.13 -28.13
CA GLU A 344 -4.92 2.89 -27.77
C GLU A 344 -3.47 3.13 -27.38
N GLN A 345 -2.70 3.87 -28.19
CA GLN A 345 -1.30 4.17 -27.87
C GLN A 345 -1.15 4.79 -26.49
N ARG A 346 -2.04 5.74 -26.17
CA ARG A 346 -2.01 6.44 -24.90
C ARG A 346 -2.44 5.58 -23.72
N LEU A 347 -3.47 4.76 -23.89
CA LEU A 347 -3.90 3.80 -22.86
C LEU A 347 -2.83 2.72 -22.62
N ILE A 348 -2.17 2.25 -23.67
CA ILE A 348 -1.06 1.30 -23.59
C ILE A 348 0.15 1.94 -22.90
N GLU A 349 0.47 3.20 -23.20
CA GLU A 349 1.51 3.95 -22.50
C GLU A 349 1.22 4.02 -20.99
N ALA A 350 -0.01 4.39 -20.62
CA ALA A 350 -0.43 4.43 -19.22
C ALA A 350 -0.34 3.05 -18.55
N ALA A 351 -0.73 1.99 -19.26
CA ALA A 351 -0.59 0.61 -18.80
C ALA A 351 0.89 0.24 -18.58
N ALA A 352 1.78 0.62 -19.50
CA ALA A 352 3.22 0.39 -19.37
C ALA A 352 3.85 1.18 -18.21
N GLN A 353 3.26 2.33 -17.84
CA GLN A 353 3.63 3.11 -16.66
C GLN A 353 3.03 2.57 -15.34
N GLY A 354 2.18 1.53 -15.41
CA GLY A 354 1.63 0.83 -14.24
C GLY A 354 0.14 1.07 -13.99
N ASN A 355 -0.61 1.69 -14.91
CA ASN A 355 -2.05 1.84 -14.77
C ASN A 355 -2.79 0.54 -15.15
N GLU A 356 -3.15 -0.24 -14.14
CA GLU A 356 -3.83 -1.53 -14.28
C GLU A 356 -5.18 -1.42 -15.02
N ARG A 357 -5.99 -0.40 -14.70
CA ARG A 357 -7.30 -0.18 -15.34
C ARG A 357 -7.17 0.02 -16.85
N CYS A 358 -6.16 0.79 -17.25
CA CYS A 358 -5.83 0.96 -18.67
C CYS A 358 -5.43 -0.36 -19.30
N TYR A 359 -4.55 -1.14 -18.67
CA TYR A 359 -4.13 -2.46 -19.17
C TYR A 359 -5.34 -3.38 -19.43
N LEU A 360 -6.24 -3.52 -18.45
CA LEU A 360 -7.42 -4.37 -18.55
C LEU A 360 -8.34 -3.96 -19.70
N LEU A 361 -8.48 -2.65 -19.94
CA LEU A 361 -9.27 -2.10 -21.05
C LEU A 361 -8.66 -2.44 -22.42
N VAL A 362 -7.34 -2.28 -22.58
CA VAL A 362 -6.66 -2.45 -23.87
C VAL A 362 -5.98 -3.81 -24.07
N ARG A 363 -6.14 -4.77 -23.16
CA ARG A 363 -5.46 -6.08 -23.21
C ARG A 363 -5.55 -6.78 -24.57
N LYS A 364 -6.73 -6.70 -25.22
CA LYS A 364 -6.93 -7.32 -26.54
C LYS A 364 -6.21 -6.56 -27.64
N ALA A 365 -6.17 -5.24 -27.58
CA ALA A 365 -5.40 -4.42 -28.49
C ALA A 365 -3.89 -4.67 -28.32
N VAL A 366 -3.40 -4.81 -27.08
CA VAL A 366 -2.00 -5.18 -26.79
C VAL A 366 -1.66 -6.54 -27.40
N GLU A 367 -2.53 -7.54 -27.24
CA GLU A 367 -2.35 -8.86 -27.85
C GLU A 367 -2.28 -8.77 -29.38
N ASN A 368 -3.26 -8.11 -30.01
CA ASN A 368 -3.32 -7.97 -31.46
C ASN A 368 -2.09 -7.22 -32.00
N MET A 369 -1.69 -6.11 -31.38
CA MET A 369 -0.48 -5.38 -31.77
C MET A 369 0.78 -6.25 -31.61
N ALA A 370 0.88 -7.02 -30.52
CA ALA A 370 2.03 -7.89 -30.30
C ALA A 370 2.12 -9.07 -31.30
N LEU A 371 0.99 -9.50 -31.87
CA LEU A 371 0.93 -10.58 -32.86
C LEU A 371 1.05 -10.08 -34.31
N ASP A 372 0.32 -9.02 -34.66
CA ASP A 372 0.11 -8.58 -36.03
C ASP A 372 1.10 -7.48 -36.46
N ASP A 373 1.35 -6.50 -35.59
CA ASP A 373 2.27 -5.38 -35.88
C ASP A 373 3.10 -4.98 -34.64
N PRO A 374 4.11 -5.78 -34.30
CA PRO A 374 4.88 -5.58 -33.09
C PRO A 374 5.73 -4.30 -33.10
N ALA A 375 5.87 -3.63 -34.25
CA ALA A 375 6.61 -2.38 -34.39
C ALA A 375 5.85 -1.18 -33.80
N ARG A 376 4.52 -1.30 -33.62
CA ARG A 376 3.69 -0.27 -32.96
C ARG A 376 3.92 -0.15 -31.46
N LEU A 377 4.56 -1.14 -30.84
CA LEU A 377 4.87 -1.16 -29.41
C LEU A 377 6.33 -0.74 -29.18
N PRO A 378 6.59 0.39 -28.49
CA PRO A 378 7.93 0.77 -28.06
C PRO A 378 8.62 -0.33 -27.25
N ALA A 379 9.91 -0.56 -27.51
CA ALA A 379 10.69 -1.62 -26.88
C ALA A 379 10.72 -1.53 -25.34
N ASP A 380 10.75 -0.30 -24.80
CA ASP A 380 10.73 -0.04 -23.36
C ASP A 380 9.39 -0.42 -22.70
N TRP A 381 8.29 -0.46 -23.45
CA TRP A 381 6.97 -0.80 -22.89
C TRP A 381 6.75 -2.30 -22.78
N ILE A 382 7.50 -3.10 -23.54
CA ILE A 382 7.32 -4.56 -23.61
C ILE A 382 7.55 -5.23 -22.25
N GLN A 383 8.56 -4.81 -21.49
CA GLN A 383 8.85 -5.42 -20.19
C GLN A 383 7.79 -5.11 -19.11
N PRO A 384 7.36 -3.85 -18.91
CA PRO A 384 6.27 -3.53 -18.00
C PRO A 384 4.95 -4.22 -18.39
N LEU A 385 4.59 -4.21 -19.67
CA LEU A 385 3.36 -4.85 -20.15
C LEU A 385 3.41 -6.38 -19.96
N ALA A 386 4.56 -7.01 -20.21
CA ALA A 386 4.73 -8.45 -19.97
C ALA A 386 4.64 -8.80 -18.47
N ARG A 387 5.12 -7.93 -17.58
CA ARG A 387 4.94 -8.11 -16.13
C ARG A 387 3.46 -7.99 -15.74
N MET A 388 2.77 -6.95 -16.21
CA MET A 388 1.34 -6.74 -15.97
C MET A 388 0.52 -7.95 -16.44
N ALA A 389 0.83 -8.46 -17.64
CA ALA A 389 0.19 -9.66 -18.19
C ALA A 389 0.43 -10.92 -17.33
N ILE A 390 1.62 -11.09 -16.73
CA ILE A 390 1.86 -12.19 -15.79
C ILE A 390 0.99 -12.06 -14.54
N GLU A 391 0.86 -10.84 -13.99
CA GLU A 391 0.08 -10.56 -12.78
C GLU A 391 -1.41 -10.90 -13.00
N HIS A 392 -1.92 -10.65 -14.21
CA HIS A 392 -3.29 -11.00 -14.61
C HIS A 392 -3.45 -12.41 -15.21
N SER A 393 -2.41 -13.23 -15.23
CA SER A 393 -2.41 -14.57 -15.83
C SER A 393 -2.70 -14.61 -17.34
N ASP A 394 -2.48 -13.50 -18.05
CA ASP A 394 -2.60 -13.37 -19.50
C ASP A 394 -1.33 -13.90 -20.20
N TYR A 395 -1.04 -15.19 -20.00
CA TYR A 395 0.22 -15.80 -20.44
C TYR A 395 0.43 -15.78 -21.95
N ASP A 396 -0.63 -15.80 -22.76
CA ASP A 396 -0.52 -15.69 -24.22
C ASP A 396 -0.04 -14.30 -24.66
N ILE A 397 -0.47 -13.25 -23.96
CA ILE A 397 0.01 -11.88 -24.19
C ILE A 397 1.49 -11.78 -23.84
N VAL A 398 1.94 -12.41 -22.75
CA VAL A 398 3.36 -12.45 -22.38
C VAL A 398 4.20 -13.07 -23.50
N LEU A 399 3.75 -14.20 -24.04
CA LEU A 399 4.47 -14.89 -25.12
C LEU A 399 4.46 -14.08 -26.41
N ALA A 400 3.35 -13.42 -26.75
CA ALA A 400 3.25 -12.53 -27.91
C ALA A 400 4.22 -11.34 -27.78
N LEU A 401 4.18 -10.63 -26.65
CA LEU A 401 5.01 -9.44 -26.39
C LEU A 401 6.51 -9.74 -26.47
N THR A 402 6.92 -10.87 -25.91
CA THR A 402 8.34 -11.23 -25.76
C THR A 402 8.92 -12.00 -26.97
N ARG A 403 8.05 -12.43 -27.91
CA ARG A 403 8.45 -13.17 -29.11
C ARG A 403 9.46 -12.40 -29.95
N ASN A 404 10.58 -13.04 -30.27
CA ASN A 404 11.65 -12.49 -31.10
C ASN A 404 12.19 -11.13 -30.62
N PHE A 405 12.03 -10.78 -29.33
CA PHE A 405 12.41 -9.46 -28.82
C PHE A 405 13.90 -9.16 -29.01
N ALA A 406 14.80 -10.13 -28.75
CA ALA A 406 16.24 -9.93 -28.98
C ALA A 406 16.62 -9.79 -30.46
N GLN A 407 15.84 -10.35 -31.38
CA GLN A 407 16.07 -10.17 -32.82
C GLN A 407 15.60 -8.78 -33.27
N ARG A 408 14.45 -8.31 -32.76
CA ARG A 408 13.88 -6.99 -33.08
C ARG A 408 14.66 -5.84 -32.44
N HIS A 409 15.17 -6.04 -31.22
CA HIS A 409 15.91 -5.02 -30.47
C HIS A 409 17.23 -5.58 -29.92
N PRO A 410 18.24 -5.81 -30.79
CA PRO A 410 19.53 -6.31 -30.36
C PRO A 410 20.18 -5.40 -29.31
N GLY A 411 20.67 -5.97 -28.21
CA GLY A 411 21.35 -5.22 -27.15
C GLY A 411 20.45 -4.46 -26.18
N HIS A 412 19.12 -4.58 -26.28
CA HIS A 412 18.21 -3.89 -25.35
C HIS A 412 18.37 -4.38 -23.89
N LYS A 413 18.35 -3.44 -22.93
CA LYS A 413 18.54 -3.69 -21.49
C LYS A 413 17.58 -4.71 -20.85
N HIS A 414 16.42 -4.95 -21.47
CA HIS A 414 15.35 -5.82 -20.94
C HIS A 414 15.24 -7.18 -21.63
N ILE A 415 16.23 -7.57 -22.45
CA ILE A 415 16.20 -8.86 -23.13
C ILE A 415 16.05 -10.01 -22.13
N LEU A 416 16.89 -10.04 -21.08
CA LEU A 416 16.85 -11.13 -20.10
C LEU A 416 15.52 -11.17 -19.35
N GLU A 417 15.03 -10.03 -18.87
CA GLU A 417 13.77 -9.95 -18.13
C GLU A 417 12.57 -10.38 -18.97
N ASN A 418 12.54 -10.02 -20.24
CA ASN A 418 11.47 -10.40 -21.16
C ASN A 418 11.44 -11.91 -21.38
N TYR A 419 12.57 -12.53 -21.65
CA TYR A 419 12.62 -13.99 -21.81
C TYR A 419 12.42 -14.74 -20.49
N TYR A 420 12.81 -14.15 -19.35
CA TYR A 420 12.46 -14.70 -18.06
C TYR A 420 10.94 -14.66 -17.80
N CYS A 421 10.26 -13.59 -18.19
CA CYS A 421 8.79 -13.51 -18.18
C CYS A 421 8.17 -14.59 -19.08
N ALA A 422 8.70 -14.77 -20.29
CA ALA A 422 8.27 -15.82 -21.21
C ALA A 422 8.43 -17.23 -20.62
N ALA A 423 9.58 -17.51 -19.96
CA ALA A 423 9.81 -18.80 -19.31
C ALA A 423 8.79 -19.08 -18.19
N ARG A 424 8.45 -18.06 -17.38
CA ARG A 424 7.41 -18.18 -16.35
C ARG A 424 6.04 -18.42 -16.95
N ALA A 425 5.69 -17.73 -18.03
CA ALA A 425 4.44 -17.93 -18.74
C ALA A 425 4.34 -19.37 -19.32
N LEU A 426 5.43 -19.89 -19.90
CA LEU A 426 5.49 -21.27 -20.40
C LEU A 426 5.25 -22.31 -19.29
N ASP A 427 5.89 -22.14 -18.12
CA ASP A 427 5.69 -23.03 -16.97
C ASP A 427 4.23 -23.02 -16.50
N LYS A 428 3.63 -21.82 -16.38
CA LYS A 428 2.22 -21.67 -15.98
C LYS A 428 1.22 -22.23 -17.00
N LYS A 429 1.58 -22.26 -18.28
CA LYS A 429 0.83 -22.96 -19.33
C LYS A 429 1.08 -24.47 -19.36
N GLY A 430 1.85 -25.03 -18.43
CA GLY A 430 2.19 -26.46 -18.39
C GLY A 430 3.26 -26.87 -19.39
N GLN A 431 3.88 -25.93 -20.11
CA GLN A 431 4.98 -26.20 -21.05
C GLN A 431 6.32 -26.17 -20.32
N ARG A 432 6.44 -27.03 -19.29
CA ARG A 432 7.54 -27.03 -18.34
C ARG A 432 8.90 -27.27 -19.00
N ASP A 433 9.00 -28.21 -19.94
CA ASP A 433 10.26 -28.51 -20.65
C ASP A 433 10.78 -27.30 -21.44
N LYS A 434 9.87 -26.57 -22.10
CA LYS A 434 10.24 -25.35 -22.83
C LYS A 434 10.67 -24.23 -21.87
N SER A 435 10.05 -24.15 -20.70
CA SER A 435 10.48 -23.23 -19.65
C SER A 435 11.90 -23.55 -19.16
N LEU A 436 12.18 -24.82 -18.82
CA LEU A 436 13.53 -25.26 -18.43
C LEU A 436 14.58 -24.92 -19.48
N HIS A 437 14.30 -25.28 -20.74
CA HIS A 437 15.20 -25.02 -21.85
C HIS A 437 15.47 -23.51 -22.02
N LEU A 438 14.43 -22.67 -21.95
CA LEU A 438 14.59 -21.21 -22.06
C LEU A 438 15.38 -20.63 -20.88
N LEU A 439 15.14 -21.09 -19.65
CA LEU A 439 15.91 -20.66 -18.48
C LEU A 439 17.38 -21.06 -18.60
N GLN A 440 17.67 -22.28 -19.05
CA GLN A 440 19.04 -22.75 -19.29
C GLN A 440 19.75 -21.87 -20.31
N GLN A 441 19.11 -21.57 -21.45
CA GLN A 441 19.68 -20.69 -22.47
C GLN A 441 19.99 -19.29 -21.93
N LEU A 442 19.15 -18.74 -21.05
CA LEU A 442 19.41 -17.45 -20.42
C LEU A 442 20.62 -17.50 -19.49
N ILE A 443 20.79 -18.59 -18.73
CA ILE A 443 21.93 -18.80 -17.83
C ILE A 443 23.25 -18.86 -18.62
N GLU A 444 23.26 -19.57 -19.76
CA GLU A 444 24.44 -19.71 -20.61
C GLU A 444 24.79 -18.42 -21.34
N ARG A 445 23.79 -17.67 -21.82
CA ARG A 445 24.00 -16.49 -22.66
C ARG A 445 24.28 -15.21 -21.87
N TYR A 446 23.85 -15.13 -20.62
CA TYR A 446 23.97 -13.93 -19.79
C TYR A 446 24.56 -14.20 -18.39
N PRO A 447 25.74 -14.83 -18.30
CA PRO A 447 26.31 -15.28 -17.03
C PRO A 447 26.60 -14.14 -16.04
N ASP A 448 26.91 -12.94 -16.54
CA ASP A 448 27.28 -11.77 -15.72
C ASP A 448 26.12 -10.79 -15.48
N HIS A 449 24.90 -11.14 -15.88
CA HIS A 449 23.76 -10.22 -15.74
C HIS A 449 23.32 -10.09 -14.27
N PRO A 450 23.00 -8.88 -13.76
CA PRO A 450 22.65 -8.65 -12.35
C PRO A 450 21.52 -9.53 -11.81
N LYS A 451 20.58 -9.94 -12.68
CA LYS A 451 19.42 -10.78 -12.33
C LYS A 451 19.61 -12.27 -12.61
N ILE A 452 20.78 -12.72 -13.04
CA ILE A 452 21.00 -14.13 -13.44
C ILE A 452 20.82 -15.11 -12.27
N ALA A 453 21.14 -14.68 -11.04
CA ALA A 453 20.93 -15.49 -9.83
C ALA A 453 19.45 -15.87 -9.64
N GLN A 454 18.53 -14.97 -9.99
CA GLN A 454 17.09 -15.24 -9.95
C GLN A 454 16.67 -16.28 -10.99
N VAL A 455 17.25 -16.23 -12.19
CA VAL A 455 17.01 -17.19 -13.27
C VAL A 455 17.51 -18.58 -12.85
N ARG A 456 18.74 -18.68 -12.31
CA ARG A 456 19.32 -19.93 -11.80
C ARG A 456 18.45 -20.57 -10.72
N ARG A 457 18.02 -19.79 -9.73
CA ARG A 457 17.12 -20.27 -8.68
C ARG A 457 15.81 -20.82 -9.26
N SER A 458 15.22 -20.12 -10.23
CA SER A 458 13.97 -20.56 -10.86
C SER A 458 14.16 -21.85 -11.65
N TYR A 459 15.29 -22.00 -12.35
CA TYR A 459 15.66 -23.23 -13.06
C TYR A 459 15.81 -24.42 -12.12
N GLU A 460 16.57 -24.26 -11.03
CA GLU A 460 16.78 -25.32 -10.02
C GLU A 460 15.48 -25.76 -9.34
N LEU A 461 14.61 -24.81 -8.98
CA LEU A 461 13.30 -25.11 -8.38
C LEU A 461 12.42 -25.94 -9.33
N LEU A 462 12.42 -25.56 -10.60
CA LEU A 462 11.57 -26.17 -11.62
C LEU A 462 12.11 -27.54 -12.05
N GLN A 463 13.43 -27.76 -12.02
CA GLN A 463 14.04 -29.10 -12.14
C GLN A 463 13.67 -30.01 -10.97
N LYS A 464 13.74 -29.52 -9.72
CA LYS A 464 13.37 -30.31 -8.54
C LYS A 464 11.92 -30.76 -8.59
N GLN A 465 11.03 -29.90 -9.07
CA GLN A 465 9.61 -30.21 -9.26
C GLN A 465 9.36 -31.20 -10.41
N ALA A 466 10.20 -31.20 -11.44
CA ALA A 466 10.13 -32.19 -12.52
C ALA A 466 10.67 -33.58 -12.11
N GLY A 467 11.54 -33.64 -11.09
CA GLY A 467 12.12 -34.87 -10.55
C GLY A 467 11.34 -35.51 -9.38
N GLN A 468 10.19 -34.95 -9.00
CA GLN A 468 9.29 -35.55 -8.00
C GLN A 468 8.14 -36.27 -8.73
N PRO A 469 7.95 -37.58 -8.50
CA PRO A 469 6.95 -38.40 -9.20
C PRO A 469 5.51 -38.02 -8.88
#